data_AF-V8CCD9-F1
#
_entry.id   AF-V8CCD9-F1
#
_cell.length_a   1.000
_cell.length_b   1.000
_cell.length_c   1.000
_cell.angle_alpha   90.00
_cell.angle_beta   90.00
_cell.angle_gamma   90.00
#
_symmetry.space_group_name_H-M   'P 1'
#
loop_
_entity.id
_entity.type
_entity.pdbx_description
1 polymer ?
#
loop_
_entity_poly.entity_id
_entity_poly.type
_entity_poly.pdbx_seq_one_letter_code
_entity_poly.pdbx_strand_id
1 'polypeptide(L)' 'MPEVVGIKENDDGTVTLTVEAVCDMVICNDAVITHELTVRFAEDGGFQYLGNEILNDGITSIPDYQYRIRKE' A
#
# COMPACT_ATOMS: atom_id res chain seq x y z
N MET A 1 -4.45 8.77 -6.88
CA MET A 1 -4.76 7.44 -7.48
C MET A 1 -3.55 6.53 -7.26
N PRO A 2 -3.70 5.29 -6.77
CA PRO A 2 -2.58 4.37 -6.62
C PRO A 2 -2.25 3.65 -7.94
N GLU A 3 -0.97 3.46 -8.19
CA GLU A 3 -0.43 2.79 -9.38
C GLU A 3 0.65 1.78 -8.98
N VAL A 4 0.62 0.60 -9.61
CA VAL A 4 1.66 -0.42 -9.43
C VAL A 4 2.80 -0.11 -10.39
N VAL A 5 3.96 0.24 -9.85
CA VAL A 5 5.15 0.63 -10.62
C VAL A 5 6.19 -0.50 -10.68
N GLY A 6 6.07 -1.50 -9.80
CA GLY A 6 7.01 -2.60 -9.72
C GLY A 6 6.34 -3.91 -9.28
N ILE A 7 6.86 -5.01 -9.81
CA ILE A 7 6.44 -6.37 -9.45
C ILE A 7 7.71 -7.21 -9.29
N LYS A 8 7.81 -7.93 -8.18
CA LYS A 8 8.89 -8.85 -7.88
C LYS A 8 8.34 -10.19 -7.42
N GLU A 9 8.74 -11.26 -8.07
CA GLU A 9 8.48 -12.63 -7.61
C GLU A 9 9.59 -13.05 -6.65
N ASN A 10 9.23 -13.58 -5.48
CA ASN A 10 10.16 -14.06 -4.47
C ASN A 10 10.31 -15.59 -4.57
N ASP A 11 11.46 -16.11 -4.13
CA ASP A 11 11.78 -17.55 -4.17
C ASP A 11 10.82 -18.42 -3.35
N ASP A 12 10.08 -17.83 -2.39
CA ASP A 12 9.10 -18.51 -1.55
C ASP A 12 7.70 -18.60 -2.20
N GLY A 13 7.56 -18.18 -3.46
CA GLY A 13 6.31 -18.19 -4.21
C GLY A 13 5.37 -17.02 -3.86
N THR A 14 5.86 -16.01 -3.15
CA THR A 14 5.13 -14.76 -2.93
C THR A 14 5.47 -13.72 -4.00
N VAL A 15 4.60 -12.72 -4.15
CA VAL A 15 4.80 -11.61 -5.05
C VAL A 15 4.76 -10.31 -4.25
N THR A 16 5.79 -9.49 -4.42
CA THR A 16 5.86 -8.15 -3.86
C THR A 16 5.55 -7.12 -4.94
N LEU A 17 4.60 -6.24 -4.66
CA LEU A 17 4.14 -5.17 -5.54
C LEU A 17 4.62 -3.84 -4.96
N THR A 18 5.41 -3.09 -5.73
CA THR A 18 5.75 -1.71 -5.41
C THR A 18 4.64 -0.81 -5.94
N VAL A 19 3.96 -0.11 -5.04
CA VAL A 19 2.83 0.75 -5.38
C VAL A 19 3.16 2.17 -4.96
N GLU A 20 2.93 3.10 -5.88
CA GLU A 20 3.00 4.53 -5.64
C GLU A 20 1.59 5.08 -5.56
N ALA A 21 1.30 5.81 -4.50
CA ALA A 21 -0.01 6.42 -4.30
C ALA A 21 0.14 7.92 -4.06
N VAL A 22 -0.56 8.71 -4.86
CA VAL A 22 -0.79 10.14 -4.60
C VAL A 22 -2.15 10.30 -3.91
N CYS A 23 -2.15 10.95 -2.76
CA CYS A 23 -3.36 11.21 -1.97
C CYS A 23 -3.80 12.68 -2.09
N ASP A 24 -4.94 12.92 -2.73
CA ASP A 24 -5.58 14.24 -2.88
C ASP A 24 -6.29 14.74 -1.59
N MET A 25 -6.02 14.15 -0.41
CA MET A 25 -6.80 14.40 0.81
C MET A 25 -6.38 15.71 1.52
N VAL A 26 -6.63 16.84 0.84
CA VAL A 26 -6.98 18.23 1.25
C VAL A 26 -6.29 18.92 2.45
N ILE A 27 -5.46 18.27 3.25
CA ILE A 27 -4.62 18.94 4.26
C ILE A 27 -3.27 18.22 4.36
N CYS A 28 -2.46 18.30 3.29
CA CYS A 28 -0.99 18.36 3.31
C CYS A 28 -0.47 18.24 1.87
N ASN A 29 0.44 19.14 1.51
CA ASN A 29 1.08 19.24 0.19
C ASN A 29 1.61 17.88 -0.28
N ASP A 30 1.16 17.43 -1.46
CA ASP A 30 1.84 16.46 -2.34
C ASP A 30 2.49 15.23 -1.67
N ALA A 31 1.79 14.57 -0.75
CA ALA A 31 2.32 13.35 -0.13
C ALA A 31 2.21 12.16 -1.09
N VAL A 32 3.36 11.76 -1.66
CA VAL A 32 3.57 10.52 -2.40
C VAL A 32 3.92 9.41 -1.39
N ILE A 33 3.10 8.36 -1.34
CA ILE A 33 3.39 7.18 -0.51
C ILE A 33 3.87 6.08 -1.44
N THR A 34 5.07 5.57 -1.20
CA THR A 34 5.57 4.35 -1.83
C THR A 34 5.49 3.24 -0.81
N HIS A 35 4.83 2.13 -1.14
CA HIS A 35 4.77 0.97 -0.26
C HIS A 35 4.98 -0.33 -1.03
N GLU A 36 5.45 -1.36 -0.33
CA GLU A 36 5.58 -2.72 -0.84
C GLU A 36 4.50 -3.62 -0.27
N LEU A 37 3.64 -4.12 -1.15
CA LEU A 37 2.56 -5.03 -0.82
C LEU A 37 2.98 -6.45 -1.16
N THR A 38 3.06 -7.33 -0.16
CA THR A 38 3.38 -8.74 -0.36
C THR A 38 2.11 -9.58 -0.33
N VAL A 39 1.89 -10.33 -1.42
CA VAL A 39 0.75 -11.22 -1.60
C VAL A 39 1.21 -12.61 -2.04
N ARG A 40 0.34 -13.60 -1.86
CA ARG A 40 0.50 -14.93 -2.48
C ARG A 40 -0.72 -15.21 -3.33
N PHE A 41 -0.52 -15.40 -4.63
CA PHE A 41 -1.62 -15.77 -5.53
C PHE A 41 -1.96 -17.25 -5.36
N ALA A 42 -3.25 -17.55 -5.42
CA ALA A 42 -3.78 -18.91 -5.42
C ALA A 42 -4.22 -19.29 -6.84
N GLU A 43 -4.25 -20.59 -7.13
CA GLU A 43 -4.59 -21.11 -8.46
C GLU A 43 -6.05 -20.84 -8.88
N ASP A 44 -6.92 -20.55 -7.91
CA ASP A 44 -8.33 -20.19 -8.11
C ASP A 44 -8.55 -18.72 -8.51
N GLY A 45 -7.46 -17.97 -8.71
CA GLY A 45 -7.50 -16.53 -8.99
C GLY A 45 -7.65 -15.66 -7.73
N GLY A 46 -7.68 -16.29 -6.55
CA GLY A 46 -7.60 -15.60 -5.27
C GLY A 46 -6.18 -15.12 -4.97
N PHE A 47 -6.05 -14.32 -3.91
CA PHE A 47 -4.76 -13.96 -3.35
C PHE A 47 -4.85 -13.81 -1.83
N GLN A 48 -3.75 -14.13 -1.17
CA GLN A 48 -3.57 -13.96 0.27
C GLN A 48 -2.72 -12.72 0.51
N TYR A 49 -3.23 -11.78 1.32
CA TYR A 49 -2.44 -10.68 1.85
C TYR A 49 -1.48 -11.19 2.93
N LEU A 50 -0.18 -10.88 2.78
CA LEU A 50 0.86 -11.30 3.73
C LEU A 50 1.48 -10.13 4.49
N GLY A 51 1.62 -8.98 3.85
CA GLY A 51 2.19 -7.80 4.49
C GLY A 51 2.14 -6.55 3.62
N ASN A 52 2.31 -5.41 4.27
CA ASN A 52 2.43 -4.10 3.63
C ASN A 52 3.46 -3.29 4.39
N GLU A 53 4.46 -2.76 3.68
CA GLU A 53 5.52 -1.96 4.24
C GLU A 53 5.57 -0.60 3.55
N ILE A 54 5.44 0.48 4.33
CA ILE A 54 5.55 1.85 3.82
C ILE A 54 7.04 2.22 3.80
N LEU A 55 7.54 2.63 2.63
CA LEU A 55 8.93 3.01 2.41
C LEU A 55 9.15 4.51 2.63
N ASN A 56 10.43 4.93 2.66
CA ASN A 56 10.88 6.33 2.63
C ASN A 56 10.30 7.23 3.74
N ASP A 57 10.11 6.70 4.94
CA ASP A 57 9.53 7.44 6.07
C ASP A 57 8.12 7.99 5.80
N GLY A 58 7.41 7.44 4.79
CA GLY A 58 6.07 7.89 4.39
C GLY A 58 5.06 7.89 5.54
N ILE A 59 5.28 7.07 6.58
CA ILE A 59 4.49 7.04 7.82
C ILE A 59 4.42 8.41 8.50
N THR A 60 5.50 9.20 8.47
CA THR A 60 5.53 10.54 9.10
C THR A 60 4.66 11.57 8.36
N SER A 61 4.37 11.32 7.09
CA SER A 61 3.52 12.16 6.23
C SER A 61 2.11 11.58 6.05
N ILE A 62 1.85 10.39 6.58
CA ILE A 62 0.53 9.77 6.57
C ILE A 62 -0.26 10.31 7.77
N PRO A 63 -1.44 10.93 7.55
CA PRO A 63 -2.27 11.39 8.65
C PRO A 63 -2.73 10.20 9.49
N ASP A 64 -2.95 10.44 10.78
CA ASP A 64 -3.59 9.48 11.67
C ASP A 64 -4.86 8.90 11.04
N TYR A 65 -5.11 7.63 11.33
CA TYR A 65 -6.25 6.91 10.79
C TYR A 65 -7.56 7.64 11.11
N GLN A 66 -8.19 8.17 10.07
CA GLN A 66 -9.48 8.84 10.19
C GLN A 66 -10.61 7.80 10.13
N TYR A 67 -11.26 7.57 11.27
CA TYR A 67 -12.43 6.70 11.33
C TYR A 67 -13.55 7.24 10.42
N ARG A 68 -14.06 6.39 9.52
CA ARG A 68 -15.20 6.72 8.66
C ARG A 68 -16.54 6.84 9.41
N ILE A 69 -16.60 6.33 10.63
CA ILE A 69 -17.78 6.41 11.49
C ILE A 69 -17.52 7.48 12.55
N ARG A 70 -18.30 8.56 12.53
CA ARG A 70 -18.33 9.51 13.64
C ARG A 70 -18.99 8.80 14.82
N LYS A 71 -18.35 8.77 15.98
CA LYS A 71 -19.05 8.46 17.24
C LYS A 71 -20.06 9.60 17.45
N GLU A 72 -21.33 9.24 17.55
CA GLU A 72 -22.37 10.10 18.13
C GLU A 72 -22.17 10.17 19.66
#